data_AF-A0A534NXC0-F1
#
_entry.id   AF-A0A534NXC0-F1
#
_cell.length_a   1.000
_cell.length_b   1.000
_cell.length_c   1.000
_cell.angle_alpha   90.00
_cell.angle_beta   90.00
_cell.angle_gamma   90.00
#
_symmetry.space_group_name_H-M   'P 1'
#
loop_
_entity.id
_entity.type
_entity.pdbx_description
1 polymer ?
#
loop_
_entity_poly.entity_id
_entity_poly.type
_entity_poly.pdbx_seq_one_letter_code
_entity_poly.pdbx_strand_id
1 'polypeptide(L)' 'MADAAAQPVSEKYEDIVARLARVVERLEGGGLSLEESIAAFEEGIRLARAGAARLEEAERKVEVLLEGDRTAPFSGQEK' A
#
# COMPACT_ATOMS: atom_id res chain seq x y z
N MET A 1 -32.68 7.54 -8.03
CA MET A 1 -31.27 8.00 -7.98
C MET A 1 -30.74 7.64 -6.61
N ALA A 2 -29.93 6.60 -6.51
CA ALA A 2 -29.36 6.16 -5.23
C ALA A 2 -27.88 5.81 -5.44
N ASP A 3 -27.04 6.62 -4.79
CA ASP A 3 -25.78 6.26 -4.15
C ASP A 3 -24.74 5.49 -4.99
N ALA A 4 -23.94 6.24 -5.75
CA ALA A 4 -22.59 5.81 -6.11
C ALA A 4 -21.65 6.19 -4.95
N ALA A 5 -21.64 5.38 -3.89
CA ALA A 5 -20.57 5.40 -2.91
C ALA A 5 -19.26 5.08 -3.65
N ALA A 6 -18.51 6.13 -3.99
CA ALA A 6 -17.15 6.03 -4.48
C ALA A 6 -16.32 5.40 -3.36
N GLN A 7 -16.24 4.07 -3.36
CA GLN A 7 -15.30 3.37 -2.51
C GLN A 7 -13.90 3.92 -2.82
N PRO A 8 -13.08 4.26 -1.81
CA PRO A 8 -11.70 4.63 -2.09
C PRO A 8 -11.08 3.39 -2.74
N VAL A 9 -10.71 3.53 -4.02
CA VAL A 9 -10.08 2.45 -4.77
C VAL A 9 -8.78 2.15 -4.04
N SER A 10 -8.82 1.09 -3.24
CA SER A 10 -7.67 0.51 -2.57
C SER A 10 -6.81 -0.10 -3.69
N GLU A 11 -5.98 0.72 -4.34
CA GLU A 11 -5.05 0.34 -5.41
C GLU A 11 -4.29 -0.93 -5.00
N LYS A 12 -4.25 -1.98 -5.84
CA LYS A 12 -3.57 -3.23 -5.46
C LYS A 12 -2.06 -3.00 -5.39
N TYR A 13 -1.36 -3.81 -4.60
CA TYR A 13 0.09 -3.67 -4.43
C TYR A 13 0.82 -3.81 -5.78
N GLU A 14 0.39 -4.76 -6.60
CA GLU A 14 0.92 -5.03 -7.92
C GLU A 14 0.74 -3.83 -8.87
N ASP A 15 -0.40 -3.14 -8.79
CA ASP A 15 -0.66 -1.93 -9.58
C ASP A 15 0.25 -0.77 -9.13
N ILE A 16 0.46 -0.62 -7.81
CA ILE A 16 1.37 0.40 -7.25
C ILE A 16 2.80 0.17 -7.74
N VAL A 17 3.28 -1.08 -7.66
CA VAL A 17 4.63 -1.44 -8.11
C VAL A 17 4.79 -1.25 -9.61
N ALA A 18 3.80 -1.66 -10.41
CA ALA A 18 3.83 -1.48 -11.87
C ALA A 18 3.87 0.00 -12.27
N ARG A 19 3.11 0.86 -11.58
CA ARG A 19 3.16 2.32 -11.80
C ARG A 19 4.49 2.92 -11.37
N LEU A 20 5.03 2.50 -10.22
CA LEU A 20 6.32 2.98 -9.74
C LEU A 20 7.44 2.63 -10.72
N ALA A 21 7.43 1.42 -11.28
CA ALA A 21 8.39 1.01 -12.32
C ALA A 21 8.33 1.94 -13.54
N ARG A 22 7.13 2.28 -14.02
CA ARG A 22 6.97 3.24 -15.15
C ARG A 22 7.48 4.64 -14.81
N VAL A 23 7.30 5.09 -13.56
CA VAL A 23 7.84 6.38 -13.11
C VAL A 23 9.37 6.35 -13.13
N VAL A 24 9.97 5.28 -12.64
CA VAL A 24 11.43 5.08 -12.67
C VAL A 24 11.93 5.05 -14.12
N GLU A 25 11.31 4.27 -15.00
CA GLU A 25 11.67 4.21 -16.43
C GLU A 25 11.61 5.61 -17.09
N ARG A 26 10.61 6.43 -16.77
CA ARG A 26 10.51 7.81 -17.27
C ARG A 26 11.64 8.71 -16.75
N LEU A 27 12.02 8.57 -15.48
CA LEU A 27 13.11 9.33 -14.87
C LEU A 27 14.47 8.92 -15.44
N GLU A 28 14.69 7.62 -15.66
CA GLU A 28 15.92 7.07 -16.22
C GLU A 28 16.06 7.33 -17.72
N GLY A 29 14.95 7.38 -18.45
CA GLY A 29 14.94 7.63 -19.90
C GLY A 29 15.45 9.01 -20.30
N GLY A 30 15.46 9.98 -19.38
CA GLY A 30 15.85 11.36 -19.65
C GLY A 30 14.87 12.08 -20.58
N GLY A 31 15.18 13.34 -20.93
CA GLY A 31 14.33 14.15 -21.81
C GLY A 31 13.13 14.82 -21.14
N LEU A 32 12.96 14.65 -19.82
CA LEU A 32 12.02 15.43 -19.02
C LEU A 32 12.59 16.83 -18.74
N SER A 33 11.73 17.84 -18.78
CA SER A 33 12.05 19.14 -18.20
C SER A 33 12.23 19.03 -16.68
N LEU A 34 12.74 20.09 -16.05
CA LEU A 34 12.90 20.15 -14.60
C LEU A 34 11.55 19.97 -13.88
N GLU A 35 10.51 20.66 -14.34
CA GLU A 35 9.17 20.58 -13.74
C GLU A 35 8.57 19.18 -13.88
N GLU A 36 8.74 18.54 -15.04
CA GLU A 36 8.27 17.16 -15.26
C GLU A 36 9.06 16.14 -14.41
N SER A 37 10.35 16.36 -14.22
CA SER A 37 11.20 15.51 -13.37
C SER A 37 10.77 15.60 -11.91
N ILE A 38 10.46 16.80 -11.42
CA ILE A 38 9.93 17.01 -10.06
C ILE A 38 8.58 16.32 -9.91
N ALA A 39 7.66 16.51 -10.86
CA ALA A 39 6.33 15.89 -10.81
C ALA A 39 6.41 14.35 -10.84
N ALA A 40 7.28 13.77 -11.69
CA ALA A 40 7.50 12.33 -11.73
C ALA A 40 8.09 11.80 -10.41
N PHE A 41 9.04 12.53 -9.81
CA PHE A 41 9.61 12.17 -8.53
C PHE A 41 8.56 12.19 -7.40
N GLU A 42 7.73 13.24 -7.33
CA GLU A 42 6.63 13.32 -6.36
C GLU A 42 5.64 12.16 -6.50
N GLU A 43 5.27 11.80 -7.74
CA GLU A 43 4.45 10.61 -7.99
C GLU A 43 5.12 9.34 -7.48
N GLY A 44 6.42 9.17 -7.75
CA GLY A 44 7.21 8.04 -7.27
C GLY A 44 7.21 7.91 -5.75
N ILE A 45 7.40 9.02 -5.03
CA ILE A 45 7.36 9.05 -3.56
C ILE A 45 5.96 8.67 -3.04
N ARG A 46 4.89 9.17 -3.66
CA ARG A 46 3.52 8.83 -3.29
C ARG A 46 3.24 7.34 -3.47
N LEU A 47 3.66 6.76 -4.59
CA LEU A 47 3.51 5.34 -4.88
C LEU A 47 4.31 4.47 -3.91
N ALA A 48 5.57 4.83 -3.63
CA ALA A 48 6.41 4.12 -2.67
C ALA A 48 5.78 4.09 -1.26
N ARG A 49 5.25 5.22 -0.79
CA ARG A 49 4.53 5.30 0.49
C ARG A 49 3.28 4.44 0.51
N ALA A 50 2.51 4.45 -0.58
CA ALA A 50 1.31 3.61 -0.71
C ALA A 50 1.66 2.13 -0.66
N GLY A 51 2.74 1.71 -1.34
CA GLY A 51 3.24 0.34 -1.31
C GLY A 51 3.67 -0.08 0.08
N ALA A 52 4.45 0.75 0.77
CA ALA A 52 4.88 0.50 2.15
C ALA A 52 3.70 0.32 3.11
N ALA A 53 2.67 1.19 3.02
CA ALA A 53 1.48 1.08 3.86
C ALA A 53 0.71 -0.24 3.64
N ARG A 54 0.69 -0.75 2.39
CA ARG A 54 0.06 -2.04 2.09
C ARG A 54 0.85 -3.23 2.62
N LEU A 55 2.18 -3.16 2.58
CA LEU A 55 3.02 -4.18 3.19
C LEU A 55 2.82 -4.20 4.72
N GLU A 56 2.76 -3.04 5.37
CA GLU A 56 2.50 -2.93 6.81
C GLU A 56 1.11 -3.48 7.19
N GLU A 57 0.09 -3.24 6.37
CA GLU A 57 -1.24 -3.83 6.58
C GLU A 57 -1.22 -5.36 6.43
N ALA A 58 -0.51 -5.87 5.43
CA ALA A 58 -0.36 -7.31 5.23
C ALA A 58 0.41 -7.98 6.37
N GLU A 59 1.50 -7.35 6.84
CA GLU A 59 2.31 -7.81 7.97
C GLU A 59 1.47 -7.91 9.25
N ARG A 60 0.71 -6.86 9.60
CA ARG A 60 -0.20 -6.90 10.74
C ARG A 60 -1.23 -8.03 10.66
N LYS A 61 -1.79 -8.28 9.47
CA LYS A 61 -2.74 -9.38 9.29
C LYS A 61 -2.09 -10.73 9.52
N VAL A 62 -0.86 -10.92 9.04
CA VAL A 62 -0.09 -12.15 9.29
C VAL A 62 0.22 -12.30 10.78
N GLU A 63 0.65 -11.23 11.44
CA GLU A 63 0.91 -11.24 12.88
C GLU A 63 -0.33 -11.69 13.66
N VAL A 64 -1.48 -11.04 13.46
CA VAL A 64 -2.74 -11.42 14.14
C VAL A 64 -3.12 -12.88 13.90
N LEU A 65 -2.91 -13.43 12.70
CA LEU A 65 -3.18 -14.84 12.41
C LEU A 65 -2.23 -15.78 13.18
N LEU A 66 -0.95 -15.43 13.28
CA LEU A 66 0.03 -16.18 14.07
C LEU A 66 -0.24 -16.06 15.59
N GLU A 67 -0.75 -14.93 16.05
CA GLU A 67 -1.19 -14.75 17.43
C GLU A 67 -2.49 -15.51 17.75
N GLY A 68 -3.43 -15.57 16.82
CA GLY A 68 -4.68 -16.33 16.96
C GLY A 68 -4.46 -17.84 17.04
N ASP A 69 -3.36 -18.35 16.47
CA ASP A 69 -2.92 -19.75 16.60
C ASP A 69 -2.29 -20.05 17.96
N ARG A 70 -1.91 -19.01 18.74
CA ARG A 70 -1.61 -19.16 20.17
C ARG A 70 -2.94 -19.15 20.92
N THR A 71 -3.50 -20.33 21.17
CA THR A 71 -4.62 -20.48 22.11
C THR A 71 -4.23 -19.85 23.45
N ALA A 72 -4.72 -18.64 23.74
CA ALA A 72 -4.64 -18.09 25.08
C ALA A 72 -5.42 -19.03 26.02
N PRO A 73 -4.88 -19.40 27.20
CA PRO A 73 -5.61 -20.22 28.14
C PRO A 73 -6.92 -19.50 28.47
N PHE A 74 -8.04 -20.20 28.30
CA PHE A 74 -9.34 -19.72 28.74
C PHE A 74 -9.29 -19.61 30.26
N SER A 75 -9.03 -18.42 30.79
CA SER A 75 -9.16 -18.11 32.20
C SER A 75 -10.65 -18.03 32.53
N GLY A 76 -11.26 -19.21 32.68
CA GLY A 76 -12.60 -19.34 33.24
C GLY A 76 -12.61 -18.64 34.60
N GLN A 77 -13.34 -17.53 34.71
CA GLN A 77 -13.71 -16.98 36.00
C GLN A 77 -14.71 -17.95 36.63
N GLU A 78 -14.19 -18.93 37.37
CA GLU A 78 -14.99 -19.65 38.35
C GLU A 78 -15.32 -18.70 39.52
N LYS A 79 -16.60 -18.72 39.88
CA LYS A 79 -17.24 -17.89 40.91
C LYS A 79 -16.64 -18.06 42.30
#